data_AF-A0A521QPB4-F1
#
_entry.id   AF-A0A521QPB4-F1
#
_cell.length_a   1.000
_cell.length_b   1.000
_cell.length_c   1.000
_cell.angle_alpha   90.00
_cell.angle_beta   90.00
_cell.angle_gamma   90.00
#
_symmetry.space_group_name_H-M   'P 1'
#
loop_
_entity.id
_entity.type
_entity.pdbx_description
1 polymer ?
#
loop_
_entity_poly.entity_id
_entity_poly.type
_entity_poly.pdbx_seq_one_letter_code
_entity_poly.pdbx_strand_id
1 'polypeptide(L)'
;MGMTIEPDDFRGTLLELVRRFERLLNAIDSHKRPLNRRESFHFQDFLEFLKTERWQEADGALRRAEQLAPIPAQFSDLEATNVVVTTAELRERLAKAMK
;
A
#
# COMPACT_ATOMS: atom_id res chain seq x y z
N MET A 1 -3.60 -28.23 3.05
CA MET A 1 -2.45 -27.76 2.24
C MET A 1 -1.86 -26.56 2.94
N GLY A 2 -0.88 -26.77 3.82
CA GLY A 2 -0.12 -25.67 4.41
C GLY A 2 0.99 -25.31 3.45
N MET A 3 0.91 -24.16 2.80
CA MET A 3 2.06 -23.60 2.08
C MET A 3 3.08 -23.21 3.14
N THR A 4 4.08 -24.07 3.33
CA THR A 4 5.34 -23.68 3.95
C THR A 4 6.04 -22.75 2.96
N ILE A 5 5.68 -21.46 2.98
CA ILE A 5 6.44 -20.44 2.28
C ILE A 5 7.83 -20.45 2.94
N GLU A 6 8.86 -20.75 2.16
CA GLU A 6 10.23 -20.78 2.65
C GLU A 6 10.65 -19.36 3.08
N PRO A 7 11.46 -19.20 4.14
CA PRO A 7 11.85 -17.89 4.68
C PRO A 7 12.50 -16.94 3.65
N ASP A 8 13.07 -17.48 2.58
CA ASP A 8 13.70 -16.75 1.48
C ASP A 8 12.67 -16.13 0.51
N ASP A 9 11.53 -16.79 0.31
CA ASP A 9 10.47 -16.40 -0.62
C ASP A 9 9.69 -15.16 -0.14
N PHE A 10 9.57 -14.99 1.18
CA PHE A 10 8.93 -13.80 1.77
C PHE A 10 9.70 -12.51 1.49
N ARG A 11 11.04 -12.54 1.52
CA ARG A 11 11.85 -11.35 1.25
C ARG A 11 11.76 -10.96 -0.22
N GLY A 12 11.72 -11.95 -1.11
CA GLY A 12 11.46 -11.74 -2.53
C GLY A 12 10.10 -11.09 -2.77
N THR A 13 9.05 -11.63 -2.16
CA THR A 13 7.67 -11.11 -2.24
C THR A 13 7.58 -9.69 -1.68
N LEU A 14 8.18 -9.43 -0.52
CA LEU A 14 8.23 -8.10 0.10
C LEU A 14 8.91 -7.08 -0.82
N LEU A 15 10.09 -7.42 -1.36
CA LEU A 15 10.82 -6.55 -2.28
C LEU A 15 10.02 -6.27 -3.55
N GLU A 16 9.28 -7.25 -4.07
CA GLU A 16 8.39 -7.04 -5.22
C GLU A 16 7.25 -6.08 -4.91
N LEU A 17 6.57 -6.26 -3.77
CA LEU A 17 5.50 -5.38 -3.30
C LEU A 17 5.98 -3.95 -3.11
N VAL A 18 7.11 -3.79 -2.44
CA VAL A 18 7.74 -2.48 -2.21
C VAL A 18 8.10 -1.81 -3.53
N ARG A 19 8.71 -2.54 -4.48
CA ARG A 19 9.03 -2.01 -5.81
C ARG A 19 7.79 -1.58 -6.59
N ARG A 20 6.70 -2.36 -6.53
CA ARG A 20 5.44 -1.97 -7.18
C ARG A 20 4.87 -0.70 -6.54
N PHE A 21 4.85 -0.61 -5.22
CA PHE A 21 4.41 0.58 -4.50
C PHE A 21 5.23 1.81 -4.86
N GLU A 22 6.56 1.71 -4.85
CA GLU A 22 7.43 2.82 -5.25
C GLU A 22 7.21 3.26 -6.69
N ARG A 23 7.00 2.32 -7.62
CA ARG A 23 6.64 2.64 -9.01
C ARG A 23 5.33 3.44 -9.10
N LEU A 24 4.31 3.07 -8.34
CA LEU A 24 3.04 3.79 -8.31
C LEU A 24 3.22 5.21 -7.77
N LEU A 25 3.93 5.35 -6.65
CA LEU A 25 4.22 6.68 -6.10
C LEU A 25 5.02 7.53 -7.09
N ASN A 26 5.99 6.94 -7.78
CA ASN A 26 6.77 7.64 -8.78
C ASN A 26 5.95 8.05 -10.00
N ALA A 27 5.00 7.21 -10.44
CA ALA A 27 4.06 7.58 -11.49
C ALA A 27 3.18 8.77 -11.05
N ILE A 28 2.60 8.73 -9.85
CA ILE A 28 1.77 9.81 -9.30
C ILE A 28 2.57 11.13 -9.24
N ASP A 29 3.79 11.07 -8.72
CA ASP A 29 4.70 12.21 -8.62
C ASP A 29 5.09 12.75 -10.00
N SER A 30 5.46 11.86 -10.94
CA SER A 30 5.83 12.21 -12.31
C SER A 30 4.66 12.83 -13.08
N HIS A 31 3.43 12.40 -12.82
CA HIS A 31 2.23 13.01 -13.40
C HIS A 31 1.81 14.29 -12.68
N LYS A 32 2.52 14.70 -11.62
CA LYS A 32 2.17 15.81 -10.70
C LYS A 32 0.69 15.76 -10.29
N ARG A 33 0.17 14.55 -10.15
CA ARG A 33 -1.23 14.30 -9.83
C ARG A 33 -1.37 14.28 -8.32
N PRO A 34 -2.36 14.97 -7.74
CA PRO A 34 -2.67 14.78 -6.33
C PRO A 34 -3.17 13.35 -6.10
N LEU A 35 -2.72 12.74 -5.00
CA LEU A 35 -3.25 11.47 -4.52
C LEU A 35 -4.75 11.59 -4.30
N ASN A 36 -5.51 10.62 -4.80
CA ASN A 36 -6.93 10.57 -4.53
C ASN A 36 -7.17 9.97 -3.15
N ARG A 37 -8.29 10.38 -2.55
CA ARG A 37 -8.82 9.82 -1.29
C ARG A 37 -8.74 8.29 -1.24
N ARG A 38 -9.09 7.65 -2.36
CA ARG A 38 -9.10 6.19 -2.54
C ARG A 38 -7.69 5.59 -2.55
N GLU A 39 -6.78 6.21 -3.29
CA GLU A 39 -5.38 5.78 -3.37
C GLU A 39 -4.70 5.90 -2.01
N SER A 40 -4.84 7.07 -1.36
CA SER A 40 -4.33 7.31 -0.02
C SER A 40 -4.84 6.28 1.00
N PHE A 41 -6.10 5.85 0.91
CA PHE A 41 -6.63 4.82 1.80
C PHE A 41 -5.96 3.46 1.57
N HIS A 42 -5.98 2.95 0.34
CA HIS A 42 -5.40 1.63 0.02
C HIS A 42 -3.89 1.59 0.27
N PHE A 43 -3.18 2.70 0.05
CA PHE A 43 -1.74 2.81 0.35
C PHE A 43 -1.45 2.79 1.84
N GLN A 44 -2.33 3.35 2.68
CA GLN A 44 -2.17 3.24 4.13
C GLN A 44 -2.45 1.84 4.64
N ASP A 45 -3.49 1.18 4.11
CA ASP A 45 -3.85 -0.21 4.41
C ASP A 45 -2.69 -1.15 4.04
N PHE A 46 -2.08 -0.94 2.86
CA PHE A 46 -0.88 -1.63 2.42
C PHE A 46 0.26 -1.53 3.46
N LEU A 47 0.54 -0.33 3.96
CA LEU A 47 1.60 -0.09 4.93
C LEU A 47 1.31 -0.72 6.30
N GLU A 48 0.06 -0.72 6.74
CA GLU A 48 -0.39 -1.41 7.97
C GLU A 48 -0.22 -2.93 7.84
N PHE A 49 -0.60 -3.50 6.70
CA PHE A 49 -0.39 -4.92 6.43
C PHE A 49 1.08 -5.30 6.34
N LEU A 50 1.91 -4.43 5.75
CA LEU A 50 3.36 -4.62 5.68
C LEU A 50 3.97 -4.68 7.08
N LYS A 51 3.55 -3.77 7.98
CA LYS A 51 3.99 -3.71 9.37
C LYS A 51 3.54 -4.92 10.21
N THR A 52 2.39 -5.50 9.87
CA THR A 52 1.82 -6.68 10.56
C THR A 52 2.20 -8.00 9.88
N GLU A 53 3.12 -7.98 8.92
CA GLU A 53 3.61 -9.14 8.17
C GLU A 53 2.47 -9.88 7.39
N ARG A 54 1.38 -9.17 7.08
CA ARG A 54 0.21 -9.68 6.34
C ARG A 54 0.40 -9.51 4.84
N TRP A 55 1.33 -10.25 4.25
CA TRP A 55 1.78 -10.08 2.86
C TRP A 55 0.66 -10.24 1.81
N GLN A 56 -0.23 -11.22 1.99
CA GLN A 56 -1.35 -11.44 1.06
C GLN A 56 -2.34 -10.27 1.04
N GLU A 57 -2.56 -9.64 2.19
CA GLU A 57 -3.44 -8.47 2.28
C GLU A 57 -2.76 -7.21 1.80
N ALA A 58 -1.44 -7.07 2.02
CA ALA A 58 -0.65 -6.02 1.40
C ALA A 58 -0.75 -6.09 -0.13
N ASP A 59 -0.54 -7.26 -0.76
CA ASP A 59 -0.72 -7.42 -2.22
C ASP A 59 -2.15 -7.04 -2.66
N GLY A 60 -3.17 -7.49 -1.92
CA GLY A 60 -4.56 -7.16 -2.19
C GLY A 60 -4.85 -5.65 -2.12
N ALA A 61 -4.32 -4.96 -1.10
CA ALA A 61 -4.46 -3.51 -0.93
C ALA A 61 -3.75 -2.76 -2.06
N LEU A 62 -2.56 -3.20 -2.45
CA LEU A 62 -1.81 -2.60 -3.54
C LEU A 62 -2.55 -2.70 -4.87
N ARG A 63 -3.06 -3.89 -5.22
CA ARG A 63 -3.89 -4.09 -6.43
C ARG A 63 -5.13 -3.21 -6.42
N ARG A 64 -5.79 -3.05 -5.26
CA ARG A 64 -6.94 -2.16 -5.12
C ARG A 64 -6.57 -0.70 -5.34
N ALA A 65 -5.40 -0.28 -4.85
CA ALA A 65 -4.85 1.05 -5.11
C ALA A 65 -4.60 1.25 -6.62
N GLU A 66 -3.96 0.28 -7.28
CA GLU A 66 -3.70 0.29 -8.73
C GLU A 66 -4.99 0.38 -9.55
N GLN A 67 -6.02 -0.36 -9.15
CA GLN A 67 -7.32 -0.36 -9.80
C GLN A 67 -8.19 0.85 -9.44
N LEU A 68 -7.70 1.78 -8.61
CA LEU A 68 -8.48 2.91 -8.07
C LEU A 68 -9.81 2.45 -7.46
N ALA A 69 -9.77 1.27 -6.81
CA ALA A 69 -10.95 0.62 -6.29
C ALA A 69 -11.70 1.57 -5.33
N PRO A 70 -13.04 1.57 -5.35
CA PRO A 70 -13.82 2.39 -4.44
C PRO A 70 -13.47 2.05 -2.98
N ILE A 71 -13.42 3.07 -2.13
CA ILE A 71 -13.32 2.86 -0.68
C ILE A 71 -14.55 2.04 -0.26
N PRO A 72 -14.38 0.94 0.49
CA PRO A 72 -15.52 0.14 0.91
C PRO A 72 -16.47 1.00 1.75
N ALA A 73 -17.78 0.84 1.56
CA ALA A 73 -18.80 1.69 2.19
C ALA A 73 -18.67 1.77 3.72
N GLN A 74 -18.20 0.69 4.35
CA GLN A 74 -17.94 0.62 5.80
C GLN A 74 -16.85 1.60 6.28
N PHE A 75 -15.97 2.07 5.39
CA PHE A 75 -14.91 3.03 5.69
C PHE A 75 -15.18 4.42 5.09
N SER A 76 -16.26 4.60 4.31
CA SER A 76 -16.59 5.89 3.67
C SER A 76 -16.80 7.05 4.66
N ASP A 77 -17.22 6.73 5.89
CA ASP A 77 -17.49 7.70 6.96
C ASP A 77 -16.27 7.98 7.86
N LEU A 78 -15.16 7.24 7.71
CA LEU A 78 -13.99 7.45 8.55
C LEU A 78 -13.26 8.72 8.14
N GLU A 79 -13.04 9.63 9.08
CA GLU A 79 -12.21 10.82 8.94
C GLU A 79 -10.80 10.51 8.40
N ALA A 80 -10.25 9.33 8.72
CA ALA A 80 -8.99 8.83 8.19
C ALA A 80 -8.98 8.71 6.65
N THR A 81 -10.14 8.48 6.03
CA THR A 81 -10.23 8.53 4.58
C THR A 81 -10.23 9.96 4.07
N ASN A 82 -10.60 10.97 4.85
CA ASN A 82 -10.59 12.38 4.40
C ASN A 82 -9.16 12.98 4.36
N VAL A 83 -8.20 12.29 4.99
CA VAL A 83 -6.79 12.67 4.99
C VAL A 83 -6.11 12.13 3.73
N VAL A 84 -5.85 13.02 2.79
CA VAL A 84 -5.00 12.73 1.63
C VAL A 84 -3.55 12.86 2.07
N VAL A 85 -2.90 11.71 2.31
CA VAL A 85 -1.46 11.65 2.54
C VAL A 85 -0.69 11.92 1.25
N THR A 86 0.51 12.50 1.36
CA THR A 86 1.37 12.76 0.20
C THR A 86 2.20 11.53 -0.17
N THR A 87 2.69 11.49 -1.41
CA THR A 87 3.64 10.46 -1.87
C THR A 87 4.90 10.43 -0.99
N ALA A 88 5.36 11.59 -0.51
CA ALA A 88 6.49 11.70 0.40
C ALA A 88 6.21 11.02 1.75
N GLU A 89 5.06 11.29 2.35
CA GLU A 89 4.68 10.71 3.65
C GLU A 89 4.49 9.18 3.55
N LEU A 90 3.94 8.70 2.43
CA LEU A 90 3.84 7.26 2.14
C LEU A 90 5.22 6.59 2.05
N ARG A 91 6.22 7.24 1.43
CA ARG A 91 7.60 6.73 1.38
C ARG A 91 8.25 6.71 2.76
N GLU A 92 8.03 7.73 3.58
CA GLU A 92 8.54 7.74 4.96
C GLU A 92 7.93 6.61 5.80
N ARG A 93 6.63 6.38 5.69
CA ARG A 93 5.95 5.27 6.37
C ARG A 93 6.43 3.91 5.89
N LEU A 94 6.67 3.76 4.58
CA LEU A 94 7.27 2.55 4.01
C LEU A 94 8.66 2.29 4.58
N ALA A 95 9.53 3.30 4.57
CA ALA A 95 10.87 3.19 5.13
C ALA A 95 10.85 2.82 6.62
N LYS A 96 9.84 3.30 7.36
CA LYS A 96 9.63 2.94 8.77
C LYS A 96 9.08 1.52 8.96
N ALA A 97 8.27 1.01 8.03
CA ALA A 97 7.75 -0.35 8.06
C ALA A 97 8.81 -1.39 7.66
N MET A 98 9.81 -0.98 6.86
CA MET A 98 10.92 -1.81 6.39
C MET A 98 12.13 -1.83 7.35
N LYS A 99 12.04 -1.13 8.49
CA LYS A 99 13.12 -0.96 9.47
C LYS A 99 12.88 -1.81 10.71
#